data_AF-A0A0B1U7H5-F1
#
_entry.id   AF-A0A0B1U7H5-F1
#
_cell.length_a   1.000
_cell.length_b   1.000
_cell.length_c   1.000
_cell.angle_alpha   90.00
_cell.angle_beta   90.00
_cell.angle_gamma   90.00
#
_symmetry.space_group_name_H-M   'P 1'
#
loop_
_entity.id
_entity.type
_entity.pdbx_description
1 polymer ?
#
loop_
_entity_poly.entity_id
_entity_poly.type
_entity_poly.pdbx_seq_one_letter_code
_entity_poly.pdbx_strand_id
1 'polypeptide(L)'
;MDDDLEPEARRLLVALASLPDAPFPDRVMPGEAATSLGLGPARSWRLFRRLFELDYYEYDISAYSGRLTQAGRRAAARKTDS
;
A
#
# COMPACT_ATOMS: atom_id res chain seq x y z
N MET A 1 -18.68 -5.57 -0.41
CA MET A 1 -18.05 -5.12 0.85
C MET A 1 -17.08 -4.03 0.44
N ASP A 2 -17.57 -2.79 0.43
CA ASP A 2 -16.69 -1.64 0.27
C ASP A 2 -15.80 -1.60 1.51
N ASP A 3 -14.51 -1.59 1.26
CA ASP A 3 -13.46 -1.84 2.23
C ASP A 3 -13.20 -0.68 3.21
N ASP A 4 -14.17 0.24 3.35
CA ASP A 4 -14.16 1.47 4.17
C ASP A 4 -12.78 2.19 4.15
N LEU A 5 -12.10 2.14 3.01
CA LEU A 5 -10.80 2.76 2.83
C LEU A 5 -10.98 4.25 2.59
N GLU A 6 -10.38 5.06 3.46
CA GLU A 6 -10.25 6.48 3.22
C GLU A 6 -9.52 6.74 1.88
N PRO A 7 -9.81 7.86 1.18
CA PRO A 7 -9.24 8.11 -0.15
C PRO A 7 -7.71 8.07 -0.23
N GLU A 8 -7.00 8.54 0.81
CA GLU A 8 -5.54 8.45 0.87
C GLU A 8 -5.05 7.00 0.97
N ALA A 9 -5.72 6.16 1.75
CA ALA A 9 -5.38 4.75 1.89
C ALA A 9 -5.62 4.00 0.56
N ARG A 10 -6.70 4.34 -0.16
CA ARG A 10 -6.94 3.83 -1.51
C ARG A 10 -5.84 4.27 -2.49
N ARG A 11 -5.43 5.54 -2.46
CA ARG A 11 -4.33 6.04 -3.31
C ARG A 11 -3.01 5.31 -3.03
N LEU A 12 -2.67 5.11 -1.76
CA LEU A 12 -1.49 4.34 -1.37
C LEU A 12 -1.59 2.90 -1.87
N LEU A 13 -2.72 2.23 -1.66
CA LEU A 13 -2.96 0.85 -2.11
C LEU A 13 -2.75 0.70 -3.63
N VAL A 14 -3.31 1.62 -4.43
CA VAL A 14 -3.15 1.62 -5.90
C VAL A 14 -1.71 1.89 -6.32
N ALA A 15 -1.02 2.81 -5.65
CA ALA A 15 0.39 3.09 -5.93
C ALA A 15 1.27 1.86 -5.64
N LEU A 16 1.05 1.18 -4.51
CA LEU A 16 1.76 -0.05 -4.15
C LEU A 16 1.51 -1.19 -5.15
N ALA A 17 0.29 -1.29 -5.68
CA ALA A 17 -0.06 -2.31 -6.68
C ALA A 17 0.57 -2.04 -8.06
N SER A 18 0.98 -0.80 -8.31
CA SER A 18 1.62 -0.37 -9.56
C SER A 18 3.15 -0.53 -9.52
N LEU A 19 3.72 -0.90 -8.36
CA LEU A 19 5.15 -1.12 -8.25
C LEU A 19 5.59 -2.37 -9.02
N PRO A 20 6.74 -2.33 -9.73
CA PRO A 20 7.31 -3.51 -10.35
C PRO A 20 7.54 -4.62 -9.33
N ASP A 21 7.22 -5.85 -9.70
CA ASP A 21 7.58 -7.01 -8.90
C ASP A 21 9.06 -7.35 -9.14
N ALA A 22 9.91 -6.80 -8.27
CA ALA A 22 11.35 -6.99 -8.33
C ALA A 22 11.89 -7.43 -6.95
N PRO A 23 12.95 -8.25 -6.91
CA PRO A 23 13.65 -8.56 -5.66
C PRO A 23 14.50 -7.36 -5.20
N PHE A 24 14.90 -7.37 -3.93
CA PHE A 24 15.94 -6.46 -3.44
C PHE A 24 17.30 -6.80 -4.10
N PRO A 25 18.14 -5.81 -4.47
CA PRO A 25 18.02 -4.37 -4.21
C PRO A 25 17.21 -3.57 -5.24
N ASP A 26 16.77 -4.18 -6.34
CA ASP A 26 16.15 -3.47 -7.48
C ASP A 26 14.67 -3.10 -7.25
N ARG A 27 14.10 -3.50 -6.11
CA ARG A 27 12.71 -3.20 -5.75
C ARG A 27 12.53 -1.73 -5.35
N VAL A 28 11.42 -1.13 -5.78
CA VAL A 28 10.94 0.13 -5.21
C VAL A 28 10.39 -0.15 -3.81
N MET A 29 10.85 0.62 -2.83
CA MET A 29 10.40 0.41 -1.45
C MET A 29 9.01 1.02 -1.23
N PRO A 30 8.09 0.34 -0.52
CA PRO A 30 6.78 0.92 -0.16
C PRO A 30 6.88 2.29 0.49
N GLY A 31 7.91 2.51 1.32
CA GLY A 31 8.20 3.84 1.90
C GLY A 31 8.45 4.92 0.84
N GLU A 32 9.23 4.61 -0.20
CA GLU A 32 9.48 5.53 -1.33
C GLU A 32 8.20 5.83 -2.11
N ALA A 33 7.35 4.82 -2.30
CA ALA A 33 6.05 5.01 -2.94
C ALA A 33 5.18 5.98 -2.13
N ALA A 34 5.15 5.84 -0.81
CA ALA A 34 4.42 6.76 0.07
C ALA A 34 5.01 8.19 0.04
N THR A 35 6.33 8.32 0.05
CA THR A 35 7.01 9.62 -0.10
C THR A 35 6.70 10.27 -1.44
N SER A 36 6.65 9.51 -2.53
CA SER A 36 6.30 10.00 -3.87
C SER A 36 4.86 10.50 -3.97
N LEU A 37 3.98 10.02 -3.08
CA LEU A 37 2.61 10.52 -2.90
C LEU A 37 2.52 11.76 -2.00
N GLY A 38 3.65 12.29 -1.51
CA GLY A 38 3.68 13.43 -0.58
C GLY A 38 3.28 13.08 0.85
N LEU A 39 3.27 11.79 1.22
CA LEU A 39 2.84 11.35 2.55
C LEU A 39 4.01 11.43 3.54
N GLY A 40 3.86 12.28 4.57
CA GLY A 40 4.81 12.38 5.67
C GLY A 40 4.81 11.15 6.60
N PRO A 41 5.87 10.92 7.39
CA PRO A 41 6.08 9.67 8.13
C PRO A 41 4.90 9.23 9.01
N ALA A 42 4.35 10.13 9.83
CA ALA A 42 3.22 9.80 10.72
C ALA A 42 1.95 9.44 9.95
N ARG A 43 1.71 10.08 8.80
CA ARG A 43 0.57 9.78 7.93
C ARG A 43 0.77 8.45 7.23
N SER A 44 1.93 8.23 6.61
CA SER A 44 2.29 6.97 5.97
C SER A 44 2.15 5.79 6.93
N TRP A 45 2.66 5.92 8.16
CA TRP A 45 2.54 4.87 9.18
C TRP A 45 1.09 4.47 9.45
N ARG A 46 0.19 5.44 9.65
CA ARG A 46 -1.25 5.15 9.88
C ARG A 46 -1.89 4.43 8.70
N LEU A 47 -1.54 4.83 7.47
CA LEU A 47 -2.07 4.21 6.25
C LEU A 47 -1.55 2.78 6.08
N PHE A 48 -0.26 2.53 6.25
CA PHE A 48 0.30 1.17 6.22
C PHE A 48 -0.31 0.27 7.30
N ARG A 49 -0.50 0.81 8.50
CA ARG A 49 -1.20 0.10 9.58
C ARG A 49 -2.63 -0.26 9.20
N ARG A 50 -3.37 0.67 8.60
CA ARG A 50 -4.74 0.39 8.14
C ARG A 50 -4.78 -0.69 7.07
N LEU A 51 -3.84 -0.67 6.11
CA LEU A 51 -3.75 -1.72 5.08
C LEU A 51 -3.39 -3.09 5.69
N PHE A 52 -2.54 -3.11 6.71
CA PHE A 52 -2.20 -4.32 7.46
C PHE A 52 -3.41 -4.87 8.22
N GLU A 53 -4.15 -4.02 8.94
CA GLU A 53 -5.38 -4.41 9.68
C GLU A 53 -6.48 -4.97 8.75
N LEU A 54 -6.46 -4.63 7.46
CA LEU A 54 -7.38 -5.14 6.44
C LEU A 54 -6.85 -6.37 5.68
N ASP A 55 -5.71 -6.93 6.09
CA ASP A 55 -5.04 -8.04 5.41
C ASP A 55 -4.66 -7.73 3.94
N TYR A 56 -4.46 -6.44 3.62
CA TYR A 56 -4.07 -5.98 2.28
C TYR A 56 -2.56 -5.84 2.12
N TYR A 57 -1.84 -5.80 3.24
CA TYR A 57 -0.43 -5.54 3.27
C TYR A 57 0.24 -6.31 4.40
N GLU A 58 1.38 -6.93 4.12
CA GLU A 58 2.21 -7.61 5.11
C GLU A 58 3.50 -6.82 5.30
N TYR A 59 3.96 -6.73 6.55
CA TYR A 59 5.24 -6.14 6.86
C TYR A 59 6.38 -7.11 6.58
N ASP A 60 7.51 -6.56 6.14
CA ASP A 60 8.79 -7.26 6.07
C ASP A 60 9.60 -6.84 7.33
N ILE A 61 10.83 -6.34 7.16
CA ILE A 61 11.64 -5.76 8.23
C ILE A 61 10.92 -4.59 8.94
N SER A 62 10.09 -3.84 8.20
CA SER A 62 9.26 -2.75 8.70
C SER A 62 8.04 -2.50 7.81
N ALA A 63 7.12 -1.66 8.29
CA ALA A 63 5.96 -1.19 7.52
C ALA A 63 6.33 -0.58 6.15
N TYR A 64 7.50 0.04 6.02
CA TYR A 64 7.95 0.72 4.79
C TYR A 64 8.66 -0.20 3.80
N SER A 65 8.76 -1.49 4.12
CA SER A 65 9.51 -2.51 3.34
C SER A 65 8.69 -3.75 2.98
N GLY A 66 7.40 -3.75 3.36
CA GLY A 66 6.47 -4.84 3.17
C GLY A 66 6.03 -5.06 1.72
N ARG A 67 4.94 -5.80 1.57
CA ARG A 67 4.37 -6.16 0.26
C ARG A 67 2.85 -6.24 0.34
N LEU A 68 2.18 -6.03 -0.80
CA LEU A 68 0.75 -6.31 -0.89
C LEU A 68 0.49 -7.81 -0.84
N THR A 69 -0.49 -8.21 -0.05
CA THR A 69 -1.06 -9.56 -0.09
C THR A 69 -1.82 -9.76 -1.40
N GLN A 70 -2.23 -10.99 -1.67
CA GLN A 70 -3.12 -11.27 -2.79
C GLN A 70 -4.47 -10.52 -2.64
N ALA A 71 -4.97 -10.38 -1.41
CA ALA A 71 -6.19 -9.62 -1.13
C ALA A 71 -6.00 -8.13 -1.42
N GLY A 72 -4.87 -7.55 -1.02
CA GLY A 72 -4.53 -6.15 -1.33
C GLY A 72 -4.41 -5.88 -2.82
N ARG A 73 -3.77 -6.78 -3.58
CA ARG A 73 -3.69 -6.65 -5.05
C ARG A 73 -5.07 -6.72 -5.72
N ARG A 74 -5.94 -7.64 -5.27
CA ARG A 74 -7.34 -7.69 -5.75
C ARG A 74 -8.11 -6.44 -5.37
N ALA A 75 -7.89 -5.92 -4.16
CA ALA A 75 -8.54 -4.70 -3.69
C ALA A 75 -8.13 -3.46 -4.49
N ALA A 76 -6.86 -3.36 -4.88
CA ALA A 76 -6.35 -2.30 -5.75
C ALA A 76 -6.95 -2.34 -7.17
N ALA A 77 -7.26 -3.54 -7.68
CA ALA A 77 -7.81 -3.74 -9.03
C ALA A 77 -9.32 -3.46 -9.14
N ARG A 78 -10.04 -3.31 -8.02
CA ARG A 78 -11.44 -2.92 -8.04
C ARG A 78 -11.54 -1.48 -8.56
N LYS A 79 -12.18 -1.28 -9.71
CA LYS A 79 -12.51 0.06 -10.19
C LYS A 79 -13.37 0.74 -9.10
N THR A 80 -13.00 1.94 -8.70
CA THR A 80 -13.95 2.91 -8.15
C THR A 80 -14.96 3.19 -9.25
N ASP A 81 -15.99 2.34 -9.37
CA ASP A 81 -17.25 2.72 -9.99
C ASP A 81 -17.88 3.72 -9.02
N SER A 82 -17.77 5.00 -9.34
CA SER A 82 -18.53 6.09 -8.75
C SER A 82 -18.91 7.06 -9.85
#